data_AF-A0A2R6BCZ2-F1
#
_entry.id   AF-A0A2R6BCZ2-F1
#
_cell.length_a   1.000
_cell.length_b   1.000
_cell.length_c   1.000
_cell.angle_alpha   90.00
_cell.angle_beta   90.00
_cell.angle_gamma   90.00
#
_symmetry.space_group_name_H-M   'P 1'
#
loop_
_entity.id
_entity.type
_entity.pdbx_description
1 polymer ?
#
loop_
_entity_poly.entity_id
_entity_poly.type
_entity_poly.pdbx_seq_one_letter_code
_entity_poly.pdbx_strand_id
1 'polypeptide(L)'
;MPYAIECYAEHADLTESRTLITWKAAISLSTEVYPEGAQFFTLLEKPHVAVPREVLAWRVALNRIRIMPKRELPFDIKQFEDDWFVDYEAIAKKLNTSVEHVSLMIRAADKSLMSTVVEEIANAVLHSNQLKHEIALSLRKRFDD
;
A
#
# COMPACT_ATOMS: atom_id res chain seq x y z
N MET A 1 5.02 -13.21 4.95
CA MET A 1 4.21 -13.06 6.19
C MET A 1 3.31 -11.83 6.02
N PRO A 2 2.07 -11.85 6.57
CA PRO A 2 1.12 -10.76 6.43
C PRO A 2 1.46 -9.57 7.34
N TYR A 3 1.20 -8.36 6.82
CA TYR A 3 1.33 -7.07 7.47
C TYR A 3 -0.03 -6.39 7.55
N ALA A 4 -0.26 -5.60 8.59
CA ALA A 4 -1.44 -4.76 8.77
C ALA A 4 -1.01 -3.42 9.41
N ILE A 5 -1.85 -2.39 9.31
CA ILE A 5 -1.70 -1.19 10.14
C ILE A 5 -2.33 -1.47 11.49
N GLU A 6 -1.52 -1.40 12.53
CA GLU A 6 -1.91 -1.67 13.90
C GLU A 6 -2.10 -0.36 14.68
N CYS A 7 -3.06 -0.38 15.60
CA CYS A 7 -3.25 0.63 16.64
C CYS A 7 -2.61 0.16 17.94
N TYR A 8 -1.59 0.87 18.41
CA TYR A 8 -0.81 0.46 19.59
C TYR A 8 -1.59 0.65 20.89
N ALA A 9 -2.47 1.64 20.95
CA ALA A 9 -3.27 1.93 22.13
C ALA A 9 -4.41 0.92 22.34
N GLU A 10 -4.95 0.37 21.24
CA GLU A 10 -6.09 -0.56 21.27
C GLU A 10 -5.67 -2.02 21.12
N HIS A 11 -4.38 -2.28 20.84
CA HIS A 11 -3.87 -3.62 20.52
C HIS A 11 -4.69 -4.31 19.41
N ALA A 12 -4.98 -3.56 18.34
CA ALA A 12 -5.90 -4.00 17.30
C ALA A 12 -5.38 -3.72 15.88
N ASP A 13 -5.70 -4.62 14.95
CA ASP A 13 -5.52 -4.43 13.52
C ASP A 13 -6.59 -3.45 12.99
N LEU A 14 -6.17 -2.33 12.38
CA LEU A 14 -7.09 -1.36 11.76
C LEU A 14 -7.41 -1.70 10.30
N THR A 15 -6.71 -2.66 9.72
CA THR A 15 -6.76 -2.99 8.29
C THR A 15 -6.65 -4.49 8.05
N GLU A 16 -7.06 -4.97 6.88
CA GLU A 16 -6.87 -6.38 6.56
C GLU A 16 -5.39 -6.76 6.40
N SER A 17 -5.07 -7.99 6.77
CA SER A 17 -3.74 -8.59 6.61
C SER A 17 -3.37 -8.78 5.13
N ARG A 18 -2.29 -8.12 4.67
CA ARG A 18 -1.78 -8.24 3.30
C ARG A 18 -0.26 -8.38 3.23
N THR A 19 0.26 -8.77 2.07
CA THR A 19 1.72 -8.84 1.87
C THR A 19 2.36 -7.45 1.94
N LEU A 20 3.60 -7.36 2.43
CA LEU A 20 4.34 -6.08 2.48
C LEU A 20 4.38 -5.37 1.12
N ILE A 21 4.49 -6.13 0.03
CA ILE A 21 4.55 -5.56 -1.31
C ILE A 21 3.25 -4.84 -1.71
N THR A 22 2.09 -5.27 -1.18
CA THR A 22 0.81 -4.58 -1.40
C THR A 22 0.82 -3.21 -0.76
N TRP A 23 1.33 -3.12 0.48
CA TRP A 23 1.44 -1.85 1.20
C TRP A 23 2.44 -0.90 0.54
N LYS A 24 3.61 -1.42 0.14
CA LYS A 24 4.60 -0.65 -0.63
C LYS A 24 4.03 -0.16 -1.97
N ALA A 25 3.24 -0.97 -2.66
CA ALA A 25 2.59 -0.57 -3.91
C ALA A 25 1.59 0.58 -3.67
N ALA A 26 0.82 0.53 -2.59
CA ALA A 26 -0.08 1.62 -2.20
C ALA A 26 0.69 2.91 -1.89
N ILE A 27 1.75 2.86 -1.08
CA ILE A 27 2.60 4.02 -0.77
C ILE A 27 3.22 4.61 -2.04
N SER A 28 3.76 3.75 -2.92
CA SER A 28 4.36 4.17 -4.19
C SER A 28 3.33 4.83 -5.10
N LEU A 29 2.15 4.23 -5.25
CA LEU A 29 1.08 4.77 -6.09
C LEU A 29 0.55 6.09 -5.52
N SER A 30 0.34 6.19 -4.21
CA SER A 30 -0.05 7.43 -3.53
C SER A 30 0.96 8.54 -3.76
N THR A 31 2.26 8.22 -3.68
CA THR A 31 3.36 9.15 -3.97
C THR A 31 3.34 9.61 -5.43
N GLU A 32 3.06 8.71 -6.37
CA GLU A 32 2.95 9.04 -7.80
C GLU A 32 1.76 9.98 -8.08
N VAL A 33 0.59 9.68 -7.51
CA VAL A 33 -0.61 10.48 -7.78
C VAL A 33 -0.66 11.78 -6.98
N TYR A 34 0.03 11.89 -5.84
CA TYR A 34 0.09 13.11 -5.03
C TYR A 34 1.51 13.34 -4.45
N PRO A 35 2.46 13.78 -5.29
CA PRO A 35 3.86 13.96 -4.87
C PRO A 35 4.05 14.95 -3.72
N GLU A 36 3.20 15.97 -3.61
CA GLU A 36 3.26 16.96 -2.54
C GLU A 36 2.96 16.35 -1.16
N GLY A 37 2.30 15.19 -1.13
CA GLY A 37 2.01 14.41 0.07
C GLY A 37 3.05 13.34 0.40
N ALA A 38 4.07 13.14 -0.43
CA ALA A 38 4.99 12.00 -0.35
C ALA A 38 5.62 11.78 1.03
N GLN A 39 6.00 12.87 1.70
CA GLN A 39 6.59 12.84 3.05
C GLN A 39 5.67 12.22 4.11
N PHE A 40 4.35 12.23 3.89
CA PHE A 40 3.36 11.67 4.81
C PHE A 40 3.14 10.18 4.56
N PHE A 41 3.28 9.71 3.32
CA PHE A 41 2.98 8.31 2.99
C PHE A 41 3.99 7.31 3.57
N THR A 42 5.24 7.74 3.71
CA THR A 42 6.31 6.93 4.31
C THR A 42 6.24 6.87 5.84
N LEU A 43 5.43 7.72 6.48
CA LEU A 43 5.30 7.73 7.95
C LEU A 43 4.75 6.42 8.49
N LEU A 44 3.89 5.71 7.73
CA LEU A 44 3.34 4.41 8.11
C LEU A 44 4.40 3.35 8.41
N GLU A 45 5.61 3.49 7.89
CA GLU A 45 6.70 2.54 8.15
C GLU A 45 7.22 2.60 9.60
N LYS A 46 6.81 3.61 10.37
CA LYS A 46 7.21 3.80 11.77
C LYS A 46 6.01 4.14 12.66
N PRO A 47 6.06 3.79 13.95
CA PRO A 47 5.08 4.26 14.93
C PRO A 47 5.00 5.79 14.94
N HIS A 48 3.79 6.33 14.79
CA HIS A 48 3.53 7.77 14.90
C HIS A 48 2.03 8.04 15.16
N VAL A 49 1.73 9.26 15.62
CA VAL A 49 0.36 9.78 15.69
C VAL A 49 0.11 10.68 14.49
N ALA A 50 -0.91 10.37 13.70
CA ALA A 50 -1.21 11.06 12.46
C ALA A 50 -1.57 12.53 12.69
N VAL A 51 -1.03 13.40 11.84
CA VAL A 51 -1.33 14.84 11.85
C VAL A 51 -2.42 15.19 10.84
N PRO A 52 -3.15 16.32 10.99
CA PRO A 52 -4.25 16.67 10.06
C PRO A 52 -3.83 16.74 8.58
N ARG A 53 -2.59 17.17 8.31
CA ARG A 53 -2.05 17.23 6.94
C ARG A 53 -1.84 15.84 6.32
N GLU A 54 -1.49 14.85 7.14
CA GLU A 54 -1.34 13.47 6.69
C GLU A 54 -2.70 12.86 6.34
N VAL A 55 -3.72 13.07 7.18
CA VAL A 55 -5.11 12.66 6.88
C VAL A 55 -5.55 13.21 5.53
N LEU A 56 -5.30 14.52 5.31
CA LEU A 56 -5.63 15.17 4.04
C LEU A 56 -4.85 14.54 2.87
N ALA A 57 -3.55 14.29 3.02
CA ALA A 57 -2.73 13.70 1.97
C ALA A 57 -3.25 12.33 1.54
N TRP A 58 -3.59 11.45 2.48
CA TRP A 58 -4.15 10.14 2.19
C TRP A 58 -5.54 10.22 1.53
N ARG A 59 -6.40 11.15 1.95
CA ARG A 59 -7.71 11.37 1.31
C ARG A 59 -7.59 11.91 -0.11
N VAL A 60 -6.65 12.82 -0.37
CA VAL A 60 -6.37 13.33 -1.72
C VAL A 60 -5.85 12.21 -2.60
N ALA A 61 -4.89 11.41 -2.13
CA ALA A 61 -4.36 10.27 -2.87
C ALA A 61 -5.46 9.25 -3.19
N LEU A 62 -6.31 8.89 -2.22
CA LEU A 62 -7.46 8.00 -2.42
C LEU A 62 -8.36 8.48 -3.55
N ASN A 63 -8.76 9.76 -3.52
CA ASN A 63 -9.64 10.33 -4.53
C ASN A 63 -8.98 10.31 -5.92
N ARG A 64 -7.68 10.62 -6.02
CA ARG A 64 -6.93 10.56 -7.28
C ARG A 64 -6.83 9.14 -7.82
N ILE A 65 -6.60 8.13 -6.97
CA ILE A 65 -6.58 6.71 -7.36
C ILE A 65 -7.96 6.21 -7.81
N ARG A 66 -9.05 6.71 -7.22
CA ARG A 66 -10.40 6.35 -7.65
C ARG A 66 -10.73 6.88 -9.05
N ILE A 67 -10.28 8.08 -9.40
CA ILE A 67 -10.56 8.70 -10.70
C ILE A 67 -9.54 8.36 -11.79
N MET A 68 -8.33 7.91 -11.44
CA MET A 68 -7.32 7.56 -12.44
C MET A 68 -7.80 6.38 -13.31
N PRO A 69 -7.42 6.33 -14.60
CA PRO A 69 -7.69 5.16 -15.43
C PRO A 69 -6.96 3.92 -14.88
N LYS A 70 -7.45 2.72 -15.22
CA LYS A 70 -6.76 1.48 -14.90
C LYS A 70 -5.35 1.53 -15.53
N ARG A 71 -4.32 1.20 -14.76
CA ARG A 71 -2.95 1.19 -15.26
C ARG A 71 -2.76 0.02 -16.21
N GLU A 72 -2.27 0.30 -17.41
CA GLU A 72 -1.85 -0.74 -18.35
C GLU A 72 -0.43 -1.18 -18.01
N LEU A 73 -0.20 -2.48 -18.06
CA LEU A 73 1.14 -3.03 -17.91
C LEU A 73 1.86 -2.96 -19.26
N PRO A 74 3.18 -2.69 -19.28
CA PRO A 74 3.96 -2.64 -20.51
C PRO A 74 4.21 -4.04 -21.13
N PHE A 75 3.54 -5.07 -20.59
CA PHE A 75 3.61 -6.46 -21.02
C PHE A 75 2.26 -7.12 -20.77
N ASP A 76 1.98 -8.18 -21.53
CA ASP A 76 0.86 -9.07 -21.25
C ASP A 76 1.28 -10.09 -20.19
N ILE A 77 0.60 -10.09 -19.04
CA ILE A 77 0.88 -11.01 -17.93
C ILE A 77 0.76 -12.46 -18.41
N LYS A 78 -0.17 -12.76 -19.33
CA LYS A 78 -0.43 -14.13 -19.82
C LYS A 78 0.78 -14.76 -20.50
N GLN A 79 1.72 -13.95 -21.02
CA GLN A 79 2.96 -14.44 -21.61
C GLN A 79 3.94 -15.01 -20.58
N PHE A 80 3.71 -14.74 -19.30
CA PHE A 80 4.55 -15.12 -18.17
C PHE A 80 3.78 -15.97 -17.15
N GLU A 81 2.54 -16.34 -17.45
CA GLU A 81 1.76 -17.28 -16.65
C GLU A 81 2.17 -18.70 -17.03
N ASP A 82 2.57 -19.49 -16.02
CA ASP A 82 2.84 -20.92 -16.13
C ASP A 82 1.97 -21.66 -15.11
N ASP A 83 1.08 -22.53 -15.61
CA ASP A 83 0.02 -23.29 -14.93
C ASP A 83 -0.75 -22.57 -13.79
N TRP A 84 -0.08 -22.27 -12.69
CA TRP A 84 -0.65 -21.75 -11.43
C TRP A 84 0.11 -20.52 -10.87
N PHE A 85 1.16 -20.02 -11.53
CA PHE A 85 1.90 -18.85 -11.09
C PHE A 85 2.31 -17.93 -12.24
N VAL A 86 2.73 -16.72 -11.90
CA VAL A 86 3.31 -15.75 -12.85
C VAL A 86 4.80 -15.67 -12.58
N ASP A 87 5.62 -15.88 -13.61
CA ASP A 87 7.08 -15.80 -13.53
C ASP A 87 7.56 -14.33 -13.47
N TYR A 88 7.69 -13.82 -12.25
CA TYR A 88 8.14 -12.45 -12.01
C TYR A 88 9.62 -12.25 -12.37
N GLU A 89 10.44 -13.31 -12.35
CA GLU A 89 11.86 -13.24 -12.71
C GLU A 89 12.03 -13.05 -14.23
N ALA A 90 11.26 -13.79 -15.03
CA ALA A 90 11.23 -13.62 -16.48
C ALA A 90 10.79 -12.22 -16.88
N ILE A 91 9.75 -11.66 -16.22
CA ILE A 91 9.31 -10.28 -16.44
C ILE A 91 10.42 -9.29 -16.06
N ALA A 92 11.03 -9.46 -14.89
CA ALA A 92 12.09 -8.58 -14.39
C ALA A 92 13.28 -8.56 -15.36
N LYS A 93 13.69 -9.73 -15.86
CA LYS A 93 14.74 -9.87 -16.88
C LYS A 93 14.37 -9.20 -18.20
N LYS A 94 13.14 -9.36 -18.68
CA LYS A 94 12.67 -8.72 -19.92
C LYS A 94 12.64 -7.19 -19.82
N LEU A 95 12.23 -6.67 -18.67
CA LEU A 95 12.14 -5.23 -18.43
C LEU A 95 13.45 -4.60 -17.94
N ASN A 96 14.50 -5.40 -17.76
CA ASN A 96 15.78 -4.97 -17.18
C ASN A 96 15.60 -4.24 -15.83
N THR A 97 14.82 -4.84 -14.93
CA THR A 97 14.48 -4.28 -13.62
C THR A 97 14.51 -5.36 -12.53
N SER A 98 14.17 -5.00 -11.29
CA SER A 98 14.11 -5.95 -10.17
C SER A 98 12.75 -6.64 -10.06
N VAL A 99 12.74 -7.84 -9.47
CA VAL A 99 11.51 -8.57 -9.13
C VAL A 99 10.60 -7.75 -8.20
N GLU A 100 11.20 -6.99 -7.27
CA GLU A 100 10.44 -6.08 -6.40
C GLU A 100 9.70 -5.02 -7.21
N HIS A 101 10.38 -4.40 -8.19
CA HIS A 101 9.75 -3.39 -9.05
C HIS A 101 8.60 -3.96 -9.88
N VAL A 102 8.79 -5.15 -10.47
CA VAL A 102 7.72 -5.87 -11.18
C VAL A 102 6.54 -6.15 -10.25
N SER A 103 6.81 -6.62 -9.03
CA SER A 103 5.77 -6.93 -8.06
C SER A 103 4.97 -5.67 -7.69
N LEU A 104 5.64 -4.54 -7.48
CA LEU A 104 4.97 -3.24 -7.25
C LEU A 104 4.11 -2.83 -8.44
N MET A 105 4.64 -2.93 -9.67
CA MET A 105 3.91 -2.58 -10.88
C MET A 105 2.63 -3.40 -11.05
N ILE A 106 2.72 -4.72 -10.92
CA ILE A 106 1.56 -5.63 -11.06
C ILE A 106 0.51 -5.30 -9.98
N ARG A 107 0.94 -5.10 -8.73
CA ARG A 107 0.00 -4.75 -7.65
C ARG A 107 -0.64 -3.38 -7.85
N ALA A 108 0.13 -2.38 -8.26
CA ALA A 108 -0.36 -1.03 -8.53
C ALA A 108 -1.32 -0.97 -9.74
N ALA A 109 -1.25 -1.94 -10.66
CA ALA A 109 -2.17 -2.04 -11.78
C ALA A 109 -3.56 -2.56 -11.39
N ASP A 110 -3.69 -3.24 -10.26
CA ASP A 110 -4.98 -3.63 -9.70
C ASP A 110 -5.64 -2.42 -9.01
N LYS A 111 -6.42 -1.67 -9.79
CA LYS A 111 -7.14 -0.48 -9.32
C LYS A 111 -8.10 -0.78 -8.17
N SER A 112 -8.76 -1.94 -8.18
CA SER A 112 -9.73 -2.28 -7.14
C SER A 112 -8.99 -2.50 -5.82
N LEU A 113 -7.94 -3.32 -5.86
CA LEU A 113 -7.09 -3.56 -4.70
C LEU A 113 -6.48 -2.28 -4.16
N MET A 114 -5.89 -1.44 -5.02
CA MET A 114 -5.26 -0.19 -4.59
C MET A 114 -6.26 0.80 -3.99
N SER A 115 -7.47 0.88 -4.54
CA SER A 115 -8.52 1.75 -3.97
C SER A 115 -8.93 1.30 -2.58
N THR A 116 -9.12 -0.02 -2.36
CA THR A 116 -9.45 -0.59 -1.06
C THR A 116 -8.33 -0.38 -0.05
N VAL A 117 -7.09 -0.70 -0.43
CA VAL A 117 -5.92 -0.58 0.46
C VAL A 117 -5.71 0.87 0.89
N VAL A 118 -5.76 1.82 -0.05
CA VAL A 118 -5.56 3.25 0.28
C VAL A 118 -6.73 3.81 1.09
N GLU A 119 -7.95 3.28 0.93
CA GLU A 119 -9.08 3.62 1.78
C GLU A 119 -8.91 3.15 3.22
N GLU A 120 -8.46 1.91 3.41
CA GLU A 120 -8.12 1.37 4.72
C GLU A 120 -7.02 2.20 5.40
N ILE A 121 -5.96 2.58 4.67
CA ILE A 121 -4.93 3.48 5.17
C ILE A 121 -5.54 4.83 5.60
N ALA A 122 -6.33 5.45 4.73
CA ALA A 122 -6.94 6.75 5.01
C ALA A 122 -7.85 6.71 6.25
N ASN A 123 -8.52 5.58 6.49
CA ASN A 123 -9.33 5.37 7.68
C ASN A 123 -8.47 5.13 8.94
N ALA A 124 -7.39 4.36 8.85
CA ALA A 124 -6.46 4.13 9.96
C ALA A 124 -5.74 5.43 10.40
N VAL A 125 -5.32 6.24 9.43
CA VAL A 125 -4.72 7.56 9.69
C VAL A 125 -5.74 8.53 10.29
N LEU A 126 -7.00 8.50 9.83
CA LEU A 126 -8.08 9.29 10.43
C LEU A 126 -8.32 8.88 11.89
N HIS A 127 -8.38 7.57 12.16
CA HIS A 127 -8.50 7.00 13.50
C HIS A 127 -7.38 7.51 14.43
N SER A 128 -6.12 7.37 14.00
CA SER A 128 -4.96 7.89 14.72
C SER A 128 -5.08 9.39 15.01
N ASN A 129 -5.48 10.19 14.03
CA ASN A 129 -5.60 11.64 14.20
C ASN A 129 -6.72 12.04 15.18
N GLN A 130 -7.86 11.36 15.13
CA GLN A 130 -9.03 11.66 15.96
C GLN A 130 -8.83 11.22 17.41
N LEU A 131 -8.29 10.01 17.62
CA LEU A 131 -8.13 9.43 18.95
C LEU A 131 -6.76 9.69 19.58
N LYS A 132 -5.82 10.26 18.82
CA LYS A 132 -4.42 10.46 19.23
C LYS A 132 -3.70 9.14 19.53
N HIS A 133 -4.11 8.08 18.84
CA HIS A 133 -3.51 6.76 18.96
C HIS A 133 -2.33 6.62 18.02
N GLU A 134 -1.26 5.98 18.50
CA GLU A 134 -0.10 5.66 17.67
C GLU A 134 -0.43 4.49 16.74
N ILE A 135 -0.06 4.62 15.46
CA ILE A 135 -0.25 3.60 14.43
C ILE A 135 1.07 3.31 13.70
N ALA A 136 1.19 2.10 13.16
CA ALA A 136 2.27 1.73 12.25
C ALA A 136 1.87 0.53 11.38
N LEU A 137 2.50 0.40 10.21
CA LEU A 137 2.52 -0.83 9.45
C LEU A 137 3.44 -1.83 10.14
N SER A 138 2.91 -2.97 10.56
CA SER A 138 3.64 -3.98 11.32
C SER A 138 3.33 -5.39 10.86
N LEU A 139 4.25 -6.28 11.22
CA LEU A 139 4.09 -7.72 11.04
C LEU A 139 3.11 -8.23 12.11
N ARG A 140 2.00 -8.83 11.70
CA ARG A 140 0.85 -9.21 12.56
C ARG A 140 1.17 -10.05 13.82
N LYS A 141 2.37 -10.65 13.90
CA LYS A 141 2.77 -11.50 15.04
C LYS A 141 3.00 -10.72 16.36
N ARG A 142 2.71 -9.42 16.42
CA ARG A 142 3.17 -8.57 17.53
C ARG A 142 2.31 -8.64 18.79
N PHE A 143 1.03 -9.02 18.68
CA PHE A 143 0.10 -9.09 19.81
C PHE A 143 -0.33 -10.52 20.17
N ASP A 144 0.28 -11.54 19.54
CA ASP A 144 0.01 -12.95 19.81
C ASP A 144 0.80 -13.51 21.03
N ASP A 145 1.31 -12.63 21.91
CA ASP A 145 2.01 -12.98 23.16
C ASP A 145 1.09 -12.91 24.38
#